data_AF-A0A7Y1YGW8-F1
#
_entry.id   AF-A0A7Y1YGW8-F1
#
_cell.length_a   1.000
_cell.length_b   1.000
_cell.length_c   1.000
_cell.angle_alpha   90.00
_cell.angle_beta   90.00
_cell.angle_gamma   90.00
#
_symmetry.space_group_name_H-M   'P 1'
#
loop_
_entity.id
_entity.type
_entity.pdbx_description
1 polymer ?
#
loop_
_entity_poly.entity_id
_entity_poly.type
_entity_poly.pdbx_seq_one_letter_code
_entity_poly.pdbx_strand_id
1 'polypeptide(L)'
;MRKTQDLIPDYPIDLFSGGIYKHAILLGIGLVLFLLTQGCQNSHDGQASRDEQMQDTIRVVQYDETTGLVVADGIQLVKANCMNCHSPKLITQSRATKEGWEGMIRWMQAKHRLWDLGEHEATILEYLATHYAPEEGVGRRRQLEVEWYDLEL
;
A
#
# COMPACT_ATOMS: atom_id res chain seq x y z
N MET A 1 0.41 64.02 22.24
CA MET A 1 -0.90 63.35 22.34
C MET A 1 -0.78 62.15 23.28
N ARG A 2 -1.70 62.06 24.25
CA ARG A 2 -2.05 60.93 25.14
C ARG A 2 -0.96 60.23 25.99
N LYS A 3 -0.89 60.74 27.23
CA LYS A 3 -0.77 60.10 28.55
C LYS A 3 -1.07 58.58 28.60
N THR A 4 -0.19 57.81 29.26
CA THR A 4 -0.53 56.83 30.32
C THR A 4 0.77 56.40 31.02
N GLN A 5 1.07 57.09 32.12
CA GLN A 5 1.85 56.56 33.23
C GLN A 5 0.89 55.71 34.08
N ASP A 6 1.46 54.75 34.81
CA ASP A 6 0.91 54.02 35.95
C ASP A 6 0.19 52.69 35.63
N LEU A 7 0.95 51.60 35.82
CA LEU A 7 0.69 50.51 36.79
C LEU A 7 1.33 49.20 36.28
N ILE A 8 2.63 49.05 36.51
CA ILE A 8 3.25 47.72 36.58
C ILE A 8 3.75 47.59 38.03
N PRO A 9 3.21 46.68 38.84
CA PRO A 9 3.78 46.41 40.15
C PRO A 9 5.12 45.67 39.97
N ASP A 10 6.17 46.22 40.57
CA ASP A 10 7.47 45.56 40.71
C ASP A 10 7.30 44.32 41.59
N TYR A 11 7.32 43.14 40.96
CA TYR A 11 7.36 41.89 41.69
C TYR A 11 8.81 41.61 42.11
N PRO A 12 9.12 41.53 43.41
CA PRO A 12 10.43 41.10 43.87
C PRO A 12 10.64 39.63 43.48
N ILE A 13 11.62 39.37 42.63
CA ILE A 13 12.07 38.02 42.29
C ILE A 13 13.03 37.53 43.39
N ASP A 14 12.53 37.42 44.61
CA ASP A 14 13.22 36.65 45.65
C ASP A 14 12.83 35.19 45.47
N LEU A 15 13.49 34.54 44.51
CA LEU A 15 13.42 33.10 44.29
C LEU A 15 14.18 32.38 45.40
N PHE A 16 13.51 32.34 46.54
CA PHE A 16 13.78 31.55 47.73
C PHE A 16 14.15 30.09 47.36
N SER A 17 15.24 29.63 47.98
CA SER A 17 15.57 28.24 48.35
C SER A 17 14.58 27.12 47.96
N GLY A 18 15.07 26.11 47.22
CA GLY A 18 14.42 24.78 47.22
C GLY A 18 14.60 23.95 45.95
N GLY A 19 15.83 23.50 45.66
CA GLY A 19 16.18 22.71 44.45
C GLY A 19 15.59 21.29 44.33
N ILE A 20 14.68 20.89 45.21
CA ILE A 20 14.12 19.52 45.28
C ILE A 20 12.68 19.45 44.75
N TYR A 21 11.93 20.56 44.82
CA TYR A 21 10.51 20.56 44.48
C TYR A 21 10.24 20.64 42.97
N LYS A 22 11.14 21.22 42.17
CA LYS A 22 10.99 21.29 40.70
C LYS A 22 11.08 19.93 40.03
N HIS A 23 11.96 19.05 40.51
CA HIS A 23 12.08 17.69 39.98
C HIS A 23 10.93 16.79 40.44
N ALA A 24 10.45 16.94 41.68
CA ALA A 24 9.29 16.19 42.17
C ALA A 24 7.99 16.52 41.41
N ILE A 25 7.79 17.79 41.03
CA ILE A 25 6.61 18.22 40.26
C ILE A 25 6.66 17.70 38.81
N LEU A 26 7.82 17.75 38.15
CA LEU A 26 7.98 17.23 36.79
C LEU A 26 7.84 15.70 36.73
N LEU A 27 8.37 14.98 37.71
CA LEU A 27 8.20 13.53 37.83
C LEU A 27 6.75 13.15 38.14
N GLY A 28 6.05 13.91 38.98
CA GLY A 28 4.65 13.69 39.30
C GLY A 28 3.72 13.92 38.10
N ILE A 29 3.91 15.00 37.35
CA ILE A 29 3.12 15.28 36.13
C ILE A 29 3.42 14.23 35.05
N GLY A 30 4.69 13.83 34.89
CA GLY A 30 5.07 12.75 33.97
C GLY A 30 4.43 11.40 34.31
N LEU A 31 4.37 11.04 35.60
CA LEU A 31 3.70 9.82 36.06
C LEU A 31 2.19 9.87 35.82
N VAL A 32 1.53 11.00 36.11
CA VAL A 32 0.09 11.16 35.87
C VAL A 32 -0.24 11.12 34.37
N LEU A 33 0.55 11.78 33.52
CA LEU A 33 0.37 11.72 32.07
C LEU A 33 0.61 10.30 31.53
N PHE A 34 1.61 9.58 32.03
CA PHE A 34 1.88 8.18 31.67
C PHE A 34 0.75 7.24 32.10
N LEU A 35 0.19 7.43 33.30
CA LEU A 35 -0.95 6.66 33.80
C LEU A 35 -2.25 6.98 33.02
N LEU A 36 -2.45 8.22 32.58
CA LEU A 36 -3.58 8.60 31.74
C LEU A 36 -3.47 7.99 30.33
N THR A 37 -2.28 7.86 29.76
CA THR A 37 -2.09 7.20 28.45
C THR A 37 -2.28 5.69 28.50
N GLN A 38 -1.95 5.04 29.62
CA GLN A 38 -2.19 3.60 29.80
C GLN A 38 -3.68 3.24 29.78
N GLY A 39 -4.56 4.16 30.17
CA GLY A 39 -6.02 3.95 30.11
C GLY A 39 -6.58 3.67 28.71
N CYS A 40 -5.85 4.03 27.64
CA CYS A 40 -6.29 3.81 26.25
C CYS A 40 -5.54 2.70 25.51
N GLN A 41 -4.47 2.13 26.08
CA GLN A 41 -3.60 1.19 25.37
C GLN A 41 -4.05 -0.27 25.45
N ASN A 42 -5.03 -0.59 26.30
CA ASN A 42 -5.44 -1.96 26.63
C ASN A 42 -6.33 -2.67 25.59
N SER A 43 -6.47 -2.12 24.38
CA SER A 43 -7.40 -2.66 23.36
C SER A 43 -6.71 -3.46 22.24
N HIS A 44 -5.40 -3.71 22.30
CA HIS A 44 -4.64 -4.24 21.15
C HIS A 44 -4.22 -5.72 21.20
N ASP A 45 -4.59 -6.47 22.24
CA ASP A 45 -4.09 -7.85 22.42
C ASP A 45 -5.05 -8.95 21.91
N GLY A 46 -6.16 -8.59 21.26
CA GLY A 46 -7.27 -9.50 20.96
C GLY A 46 -7.41 -10.02 19.52
N GLN A 47 -6.51 -9.69 18.59
CA GLN A 47 -6.69 -10.02 17.15
C GLN A 47 -5.72 -11.07 16.60
N ALA A 48 -4.72 -11.52 17.35
CA ALA A 48 -3.70 -12.42 16.80
C ALA A 48 -4.14 -13.90 16.63
N SER A 49 -5.18 -14.36 17.32
CA SER A 49 -5.50 -15.81 17.40
C SER A 49 -6.67 -16.29 16.53
N ARG A 50 -7.36 -15.40 15.81
CA ARG A 50 -8.50 -15.77 14.96
C ARG A 50 -8.10 -16.09 13.52
N ASP A 51 -6.98 -15.54 13.05
CA ASP A 51 -6.59 -15.60 11.64
C ASP A 51 -5.81 -16.87 11.27
N GLU A 52 -5.32 -17.62 12.26
CA GLU A 52 -4.48 -18.79 12.06
C GLU A 52 -5.26 -20.08 11.74
N GLN A 53 -6.56 -20.16 12.08
CA GLN A 53 -7.30 -21.43 12.04
C GLN A 53 -8.23 -21.62 10.83
N MET A 54 -8.22 -20.71 9.85
CA MET A 54 -9.01 -20.84 8.61
C MET A 54 -8.12 -20.94 7.37
N GLN A 55 -7.09 -21.77 7.44
CA GLN A 55 -6.14 -22.03 6.34
C GLN A 55 -6.01 -23.52 6.05
N ASP A 56 -7.11 -24.25 6.08
CA ASP A 56 -7.14 -25.61 5.57
C ASP A 56 -8.39 -25.74 4.69
N THR A 57 -8.23 -26.21 3.47
CA THR A 57 -9.27 -26.47 2.43
C THR A 57 -9.67 -25.41 1.39
N ILE A 58 -9.26 -24.14 1.44
CA ILE A 58 -9.43 -23.23 0.27
C ILE A 58 -8.05 -22.84 -0.24
N ARG A 59 -7.73 -23.14 -1.51
CA ARG A 59 -6.57 -22.53 -2.20
C ARG A 59 -6.93 -21.07 -2.46
N VAL A 60 -6.86 -20.25 -1.42
CA VAL A 60 -7.09 -18.82 -1.51
C VAL A 60 -5.92 -18.25 -2.30
N VAL A 61 -6.17 -17.84 -3.54
CA VAL A 61 -5.21 -17.04 -4.29
C VAL A 61 -5.05 -15.73 -3.52
N GLN A 62 -3.84 -15.50 -3.01
CA GLN A 62 -3.50 -14.28 -2.31
C GLN A 62 -3.14 -13.20 -3.35
N TYR A 63 -3.59 -11.98 -3.09
CA TYR A 63 -3.30 -10.83 -3.94
C TYR A 63 -2.57 -9.77 -3.12
N ASP A 64 -1.56 -9.15 -3.72
CA ASP A 64 -0.88 -7.99 -3.13
C ASP A 64 -1.85 -6.82 -3.10
N GLU A 65 -2.13 -6.30 -1.90
CA GLU A 65 -3.17 -5.30 -1.67
C GLU A 65 -2.94 -3.98 -2.42
N THR A 66 -1.67 -3.66 -2.70
CA THR A 66 -1.31 -2.41 -3.39
C THR A 66 -1.45 -2.53 -4.91
N THR A 67 -1.09 -3.69 -5.46
CA THR A 67 -0.93 -3.88 -6.90
C THR A 67 -2.04 -4.71 -7.54
N GLY A 68 -2.75 -5.51 -6.75
CA GLY A 68 -3.68 -6.53 -7.22
C GLY A 68 -2.98 -7.68 -7.95
N LEU A 69 -1.65 -7.80 -7.83
CA LEU A 69 -0.91 -8.91 -8.42
C LEU A 69 -1.02 -10.18 -7.57
N VAL A 70 -0.99 -11.36 -8.20
CA VAL A 70 -1.01 -12.64 -7.47
C VAL A 70 0.28 -12.79 -6.66
N VAL A 71 0.18 -13.04 -5.35
CA VAL A 71 1.36 -13.25 -4.49
C VAL A 71 1.95 -14.62 -4.78
N ALA A 72 3.04 -14.65 -5.53
CA ALA A 72 3.78 -15.84 -5.92
C ALA A 72 5.24 -15.52 -6.29
N ASP A 73 6.05 -16.56 -6.51
CA ASP A 73 7.46 -16.43 -6.89
C ASP A 73 7.63 -15.60 -8.17
N GLY A 74 8.50 -14.60 -8.13
CA GLY A 74 8.72 -13.67 -9.24
C GLY A 74 7.93 -12.36 -9.14
N ILE A 75 6.96 -12.23 -8.23
CA ILE A 75 6.19 -10.97 -8.04
C ILE A 75 7.10 -9.76 -7.81
N GLN A 76 8.18 -9.90 -7.03
CA GLN A 76 9.08 -8.78 -6.74
C GLN A 76 9.83 -8.31 -7.97
N LEU A 77 10.20 -9.23 -8.88
CA LEU A 77 10.81 -8.86 -10.16
C LEU A 77 9.82 -8.11 -11.05
N VAL A 78 8.55 -8.54 -11.09
CA VAL A 78 7.50 -7.83 -11.81
C VAL A 78 7.23 -6.44 -11.22
N LYS A 79 7.14 -6.32 -9.88
CA LYS A 79 6.96 -5.03 -9.19
C LYS A 79 8.12 -4.08 -9.50
N ALA A 80 9.36 -4.58 -9.47
CA ALA A 80 10.54 -3.78 -9.73
C ALA A 80 10.69 -3.34 -11.20
N ASN A 81 10.21 -4.14 -12.17
CA ASN A 81 10.48 -3.92 -13.58
C ASN A 81 9.29 -3.43 -14.41
N CYS A 82 8.06 -3.83 -14.08
CA CYS A 82 6.90 -3.63 -14.94
C CYS A 82 5.97 -2.50 -14.47
N MET A 83 6.23 -1.90 -13.30
CA MET A 83 5.35 -0.89 -12.69
C MET A 83 5.95 0.52 -12.63
N ASN A 84 7.19 0.71 -13.10
CA ASN A 84 7.86 2.01 -13.01
C ASN A 84 7.30 3.06 -13.98
N CYS A 85 6.58 2.63 -15.02
CA CYS A 85 6.08 3.53 -16.07
C CYS A 85 4.54 3.66 -16.11
N HIS A 86 3.80 2.68 -15.59
CA HIS A 86 2.35 2.69 -15.57
C HIS A 86 1.79 1.79 -14.46
N SER A 87 0.49 1.93 -14.21
CA SER A 87 -0.22 1.14 -13.20
C SER A 87 -0.10 -0.38 -13.43
N PRO A 88 -0.04 -1.20 -12.36
CA PRO A 88 -0.09 -2.66 -12.44
C PRO A 88 -1.41 -3.17 -13.02
N LYS A 89 -2.45 -2.31 -13.10
CA LYS A 89 -3.75 -2.64 -13.69
C LYS A 89 -3.66 -3.10 -15.14
N LEU A 90 -2.67 -2.61 -15.90
CA LEU A 90 -2.45 -3.08 -17.27
C LEU A 90 -2.03 -4.56 -17.32
N ILE A 91 -1.30 -5.03 -16.30
CA ILE A 91 -0.94 -6.45 -16.18
C ILE A 91 -2.17 -7.25 -15.82
N THR A 92 -2.90 -6.85 -14.77
CA THR A 92 -4.03 -7.63 -14.24
C THR A 92 -5.22 -7.71 -15.20
N GLN A 93 -5.38 -6.74 -16.10
CA GLN A 93 -6.43 -6.73 -17.13
C GLN A 93 -6.03 -7.44 -18.43
N SER A 94 -4.75 -7.75 -18.62
CA SER A 94 -4.26 -8.38 -19.84
C SER A 94 -4.16 -9.88 -19.68
N ARG A 95 -4.30 -10.59 -20.80
CA ARG A 95 -4.11 -12.05 -20.88
C ARG A 95 -3.30 -12.36 -22.12
N ALA A 96 -2.20 -13.07 -21.95
CA ALA A 96 -1.33 -13.49 -23.05
C ALA A 96 -0.57 -14.77 -22.71
N THR A 97 -0.22 -15.54 -23.73
CA THR A 97 0.71 -16.67 -23.55
C THR A 97 2.09 -16.14 -23.22
N LYS A 98 3.02 -17.02 -22.85
CA LYS A 98 4.41 -16.65 -22.58
C LYS A 98 5.04 -15.89 -23.74
N GLU A 99 4.82 -16.34 -24.97
CA GLU A 99 5.30 -15.71 -26.21
C GLU A 99 4.64 -14.34 -26.43
N GLY A 100 3.35 -14.21 -26.09
CA GLY A 100 2.64 -12.93 -26.16
C GLY A 100 3.20 -11.90 -25.18
N TRP A 101 3.51 -12.32 -23.94
CA TRP A 101 4.17 -11.48 -22.95
C TRP A 101 5.60 -11.11 -23.37
N GLU A 102 6.36 -12.05 -23.93
CA GLU A 102 7.68 -11.77 -24.47
C GLU A 102 7.60 -10.72 -25.59
N GLY A 103 6.67 -10.87 -26.53
CA GLY A 103 6.45 -9.89 -27.59
C GLY A 103 6.14 -8.49 -27.04
N MET A 104 5.34 -8.40 -25.97
CA MET A 104 5.07 -7.13 -25.29
C MET A 104 6.34 -6.54 -24.63
N ILE A 105 7.14 -7.36 -23.95
CA ILE A 105 8.42 -6.93 -23.36
C ILE A 105 9.35 -6.39 -24.44
N ARG A 106 9.51 -7.12 -25.55
CA ARG A 106 10.33 -6.68 -26.69
C ARG A 106 9.84 -5.36 -27.27
N TRP A 107 8.52 -5.20 -27.42
CA TRP A 107 7.94 -3.94 -27.88
C TRP A 107 8.19 -2.78 -26.91
N MET A 108 8.06 -3.01 -25.59
CA MET A 108 8.37 -2.02 -24.57
C MET A 108 9.86 -1.65 -24.56
N GLN A 109 10.76 -2.62 -24.75
CA GLN A 109 12.20 -2.38 -24.89
C GLN A 109 12.48 -1.51 -26.13
N ALA A 110 11.87 -1.83 -27.28
CA ALA A 110 12.10 -1.13 -28.53
C ALA A 110 11.46 0.27 -28.61
N LYS A 111 10.30 0.49 -27.97
CA LYS A 111 9.49 1.71 -28.14
C LYS A 111 9.34 2.55 -26.88
N HIS A 112 9.42 1.91 -25.71
CA HIS A 112 9.14 2.54 -24.42
C HIS A 112 10.35 2.58 -23.48
N ARG A 113 11.54 2.22 -23.99
CA ARG A 113 12.81 2.24 -23.25
C ARG A 113 12.79 1.39 -21.98
N LEU A 114 12.06 0.28 -22.00
CA LEU A 114 12.26 -0.75 -20.99
C LEU A 114 13.71 -1.25 -21.12
N TRP A 115 14.40 -1.36 -19.99
CA TRP A 115 15.77 -1.85 -19.97
C TRP A 115 15.85 -3.34 -20.29
N ASP A 116 17.07 -3.81 -20.50
CA ASP A 116 17.33 -5.24 -20.60
C ASP A 116 17.07 -5.90 -19.24
N LEU A 117 16.22 -6.92 -19.24
CA LEU A 117 15.82 -7.66 -18.04
C LEU A 117 16.84 -8.75 -17.67
N GLY A 118 17.77 -9.08 -18.59
CA GLY A 118 18.85 -10.02 -18.35
C GLY A 118 18.37 -11.39 -17.85
N GLU A 119 19.04 -11.91 -16.82
CA GLU A 119 18.71 -13.22 -16.23
C GLU A 119 17.32 -13.28 -15.57
N HIS A 120 16.72 -12.12 -15.25
CA HIS A 120 15.41 -12.05 -14.61
C HIS A 120 14.24 -12.24 -15.58
N GLU A 121 14.48 -12.12 -16.89
CA GLU A 121 13.43 -12.17 -17.90
C GLU A 121 12.66 -13.49 -17.87
N ALA A 122 13.37 -14.61 -17.76
CA ALA A 122 12.75 -15.94 -17.73
C ALA A 122 11.76 -16.07 -16.56
N THR A 123 12.16 -15.61 -15.38
CA THR A 123 11.31 -15.63 -14.18
C THR A 123 10.10 -14.70 -14.30
N ILE A 124 10.29 -13.51 -14.88
CA ILE A 124 9.21 -12.56 -15.15
C ILE A 124 8.19 -13.17 -16.12
N LEU A 125 8.66 -13.76 -17.23
CA LEU A 125 7.80 -14.41 -18.23
C LEU A 125 7.06 -15.61 -17.64
N GLU A 126 7.71 -16.40 -16.80
CA GLU A 126 7.09 -17.54 -16.13
C GLU A 126 5.97 -17.10 -15.19
N TYR A 127 6.21 -16.07 -14.36
CA TYR A 127 5.20 -15.50 -13.48
C TYR A 127 4.00 -14.96 -14.28
N LEU A 128 4.26 -14.17 -15.33
CA LEU A 128 3.20 -13.59 -16.16
C LEU A 128 2.37 -14.65 -16.87
N ALA A 129 3.01 -15.67 -17.45
CA ALA A 129 2.31 -16.76 -18.10
C ALA A 129 1.52 -17.63 -17.10
N THR A 130 2.07 -17.90 -15.92
CA THR A 130 1.41 -18.74 -14.92
C THR A 130 0.16 -18.07 -14.34
N HIS A 131 0.22 -16.77 -14.06
CA HIS A 131 -0.85 -16.08 -13.35
C HIS A 131 -1.76 -15.23 -14.25
N TYR A 132 -1.34 -14.93 -15.48
CA TYR A 132 -2.06 -14.06 -16.41
C TYR A 132 -2.12 -14.63 -17.84
N ALA A 133 -2.09 -15.97 -18.00
CA ALA A 133 -2.42 -16.62 -19.27
C ALA A 133 -3.92 -16.56 -19.59
N PRO A 134 -4.31 -16.58 -20.88
CA PRO A 134 -5.71 -16.69 -21.28
C PRO A 134 -6.34 -17.95 -20.70
N GLU A 135 -7.56 -17.81 -20.18
CA GLU A 135 -8.38 -18.96 -19.81
C GLU A 135 -8.98 -19.59 -21.08
N GLU A 136 -8.99 -20.92 -21.14
CA GLU A 136 -9.56 -21.63 -22.27
C GLU A 136 -11.05 -21.27 -22.46
N GLY A 137 -11.43 -20.90 -23.68
CA GLY A 137 -12.81 -20.52 -24.01
C GLY A 137 -13.26 -19.14 -23.52
N VAL A 138 -12.40 -18.37 -22.83
CA VAL A 138 -12.69 -17.00 -22.37
C VAL A 138 -11.95 -15.99 -23.24
N GLY A 139 -12.58 -15.60 -24.35
CA GLY A 139 -12.15 -14.45 -25.14
C GLY A 139 -12.49 -13.11 -24.48
N ARG A 140 -11.98 -11.99 -25.05
CA ARG A 140 -12.18 -10.62 -24.52
C ARG A 140 -13.66 -10.24 -24.30
N ARG A 141 -14.54 -10.73 -25.17
CA ARG A 141 -16.01 -10.67 -25.10
C ARG A 141 -16.55 -11.62 -26.17
N ARG A 142 -17.62 -12.37 -25.90
CA ARG A 142 -18.32 -13.12 -26.96
C ARG A 142 -18.88 -12.15 -27.99
N GLN A 143 -18.96 -12.58 -29.24
CA GLN A 143 -19.62 -11.79 -30.27
C GLN A 143 -21.07 -11.51 -29.83
N LEU A 144 -21.49 -10.25 -29.95
CA LEU A 144 -22.87 -9.88 -29.64
C LEU A 144 -23.76 -10.40 -30.76
N GLU A 145 -24.84 -11.09 -30.39
CA GLU A 145 -25.97 -11.34 -31.27
C GLU A 145 -26.89 -10.12 -31.15
N VAL A 146 -27.03 -9.36 -32.23
CA VAL A 146 -27.79 -8.09 -32.23
C VAL A 146 -28.87 -8.17 -33.30
N GLU A 147 -30.13 -8.02 -32.90
CA GLU A 147 -31.23 -7.71 -33.79
C GLU A 147 -31.36 -6.18 -33.84
N TRP A 148 -31.09 -5.59 -35.00
CA TRP A 148 -31.22 -4.15 -35.21
C TRP A 148 -32.68 -3.77 -35.46
N TYR A 149 -33.14 -2.64 -34.94
CA TYR A 149 -34.46 -2.10 -35.23
C TYR A 149 -34.36 -1.02 -36.32
N ASP A 150 -35.36 -0.98 -37.21
CA ASP A 150 -35.47 0.03 -38.26
C ASP A 150 -35.97 1.36 -37.69
N LEU A 151 -35.10 2.38 -37.72
CA LEU A 151 -35.44 3.76 -37.39
C LEU A 151 -36.26 4.37 -38.54
N GLU A 152 -37.57 4.57 -38.33
CA GLU A 152 -38.40 5.37 -39.23
C GLU A 152 -37.99 6.85 -39.12
N LEU A 153 -37.64 7.46 -40.26
CA LEU A 153 -37.26 8.87 -40.40
C LEU A 153 -38.42 9.73 -40.89
#